data_AF-A0A1Z4ES41-F1
#
_entry.id   AF-A0A1Z4ES41-F1
#
_cell.length_a   1.000
_cell.length_b   1.000
_cell.length_c   1.000
_cell.angle_alpha   90.00
_cell.angle_beta   90.00
_cell.angle_gamma   90.00
#
_symmetry.space_group_name_H-M   'P 1'
#
loop_
_entity.id
_entity.type
_entity.pdbx_description
1 polymer ?
#
loop_
_entity_poly.entity_id
_entity_poly.type
_entity_poly.pdbx_seq_one_letter_code
_entity_poly.pdbx_strand_id
1 'polypeptide(L)'
;MANEIVGFVGVYNGDGGVRGELAWVLGKLRGTASCALCDITHRGIRSNPEWKDLACTLGVPIDLVHRNERSIEIERLTGDLTPAVVAQTTDGDYVVMGPEDFTGASGDAVAFVRTLRQACMDRDLVWPGIDVAELGESAR
;
A
#
# COMPACT_ATOMS: atom_id res chain seq x y z
N MET A 1 8.63 20.71 14.35
CA MET A 1 7.35 20.00 14.50
C MET A 1 7.59 18.63 13.90
N ALA A 2 7.27 17.56 14.61
CA ALA A 2 7.41 16.23 14.03
C ALA A 2 6.40 16.10 12.90
N ASN A 3 6.83 15.62 11.73
CA ASN A 3 5.92 15.46 10.60
C ASN A 3 5.14 14.17 10.77
N GLU A 4 4.05 14.27 11.54
CA GLU A 4 3.26 13.13 11.99
C GLU A 4 2.34 12.62 10.88
N ILE A 5 2.37 11.31 10.64
CA ILE A 5 1.51 10.63 9.69
C ILE A 5 0.12 10.49 10.28
N VAL A 6 -0.88 10.97 9.55
CA VAL A 6 -2.31 10.90 9.90
C VAL A 6 -3.06 9.87 9.06
N GLY A 7 -2.47 9.36 7.98
CA GLY A 7 -3.07 8.35 7.12
C GLY A 7 -2.16 7.94 5.97
N PHE A 8 -2.60 6.93 5.22
CA PHE A 8 -1.95 6.48 4.00
C PHE A 8 -2.93 6.37 2.85
N VAL A 9 -2.43 6.58 1.64
CA VAL A 9 -3.11 6.23 0.39
C VAL A 9 -2.27 5.23 -0.38
N GLY A 10 -2.78 4.01 -0.53
CA GLY A 10 -2.21 2.98 -1.40
C GLY A 10 -2.82 3.05 -2.79
N VAL A 11 -2.00 3.27 -3.81
CA VAL A 11 -2.43 3.36 -5.21
C VAL A 11 -2.06 2.06 -5.93
N TYR A 12 -3.07 1.33 -6.38
CA TYR A 12 -2.87 0.15 -7.21
C TYR A 12 -2.32 0.51 -8.60
N ASN A 13 -1.64 -0.44 -9.24
CA ASN A 13 -1.24 -0.33 -10.64
C ASN A 13 -2.32 -0.93 -11.55
N GLY A 14 -3.49 -0.29 -11.57
CA GLY A 14 -4.64 -0.67 -12.39
C GLY A 14 -5.79 0.31 -12.22
N ASP A 15 -6.75 0.28 -13.16
CA ASP A 15 -7.97 1.08 -13.13
C ASP A 15 -9.15 0.30 -12.52
N GLY A 16 -9.98 0.98 -11.73
CA GLY A 16 -11.15 0.43 -11.03
C GLY A 16 -12.42 0.39 -11.88
N GLY A 17 -13.44 -0.31 -11.38
CA GLY A 17 -14.77 -0.48 -12.00
C GLY A 17 -15.09 -1.89 -12.49
N VAL A 18 -16.33 -2.15 -12.92
CA VAL A 18 -16.84 -3.48 -13.35
C VAL A 18 -16.01 -4.11 -14.47
N ARG A 19 -15.33 -3.30 -15.29
CA ARG A 19 -14.36 -3.75 -16.32
C ARG A 19 -12.96 -3.98 -15.76
N GLY A 20 -12.57 -3.29 -14.69
CA GLY A 20 -11.30 -3.45 -13.96
C GLY A 20 -11.24 -4.75 -13.16
N GLU A 21 -12.30 -5.12 -12.43
CA GLU A 21 -12.39 -6.43 -11.76
C GLU A 21 -12.34 -7.61 -12.74
N LEU A 22 -12.99 -7.47 -13.91
CA LEU A 22 -12.96 -8.48 -14.97
C LEU A 22 -11.61 -8.56 -15.70
N ALA A 23 -10.97 -7.41 -15.93
CA ALA A 23 -9.64 -7.33 -16.54
C ALA A 23 -8.55 -7.86 -15.60
N TRP A 24 -8.71 -7.74 -14.28
CA TRP A 24 -7.82 -8.33 -13.29
C TRP A 24 -7.88 -9.86 -13.32
N VAL A 25 -9.08 -10.44 -13.35
CA VAL A 25 -9.26 -11.91 -13.47
C VAL A 25 -8.67 -12.43 -14.80
N LEU A 26 -8.92 -11.73 -15.92
CA LEU A 26 -8.42 -12.11 -17.24
C LEU A 26 -6.92 -11.85 -17.43
N GLY A 27 -6.36 -10.84 -16.78
CA GLY A 27 -4.95 -10.44 -16.84
C GLY A 27 -4.05 -11.29 -15.94
N LYS A 28 -4.53 -11.68 -14.76
CA LYS A 28 -3.83 -12.61 -13.85
C LYS A 28 -3.80 -14.04 -14.40
N LEU A 29 -4.82 -14.43 -15.18
CA LEU A 29 -4.83 -15.67 -15.98
C LEU A 29 -3.90 -15.62 -17.22
N ARG A 30 -3.52 -14.43 -17.69
CA ARG A 30 -2.69 -14.22 -18.90
C ARG A 30 -1.27 -13.71 -18.62
N GLY A 31 -0.93 -13.38 -17.38
CA GLY A 31 0.40 -12.92 -16.97
C GLY A 31 0.78 -11.51 -17.43
N THR A 32 -0.19 -10.66 -17.79
CA THR A 32 0.08 -9.35 -18.45
C THR A 32 -0.16 -8.12 -17.57
N ALA A 33 -0.62 -8.29 -16.33
CA ALA A 33 -0.79 -7.20 -15.37
C ALA A 33 -0.45 -7.71 -13.97
N SER A 34 0.73 -7.34 -13.45
CA SER A 34 1.14 -7.64 -12.07
C SER A 34 1.12 -6.34 -11.27
N CYS A 35 0.27 -6.28 -10.24
CA CYS A 35 0.30 -5.23 -9.24
C CYS A 35 0.65 -5.85 -7.90
N ALA A 36 1.85 -5.57 -7.38
CA ALA A 36 2.32 -6.13 -6.12
C ALA A 36 1.43 -5.74 -4.94
N LEU A 37 0.92 -4.49 -4.91
CA LEU A 37 -0.03 -4.06 -3.89
C LEU A 37 -1.35 -4.86 -3.96
N CYS A 38 -1.85 -5.19 -5.16
CA CYS A 38 -3.00 -6.08 -5.29
C CYS A 38 -2.71 -7.48 -4.75
N ASP A 39 -1.51 -8.01 -4.98
CA ASP A 39 -1.11 -9.33 -4.47
C ASP A 39 -1.01 -9.35 -2.94
N ILE A 40 -0.65 -8.22 -2.32
CA ILE A 40 -0.64 -8.04 -0.86
C ILE A 40 -2.07 -8.00 -0.31
N THR A 41 -2.97 -7.25 -0.95
CA THR A 41 -4.32 -6.98 -0.39
C THR A 41 -5.37 -8.02 -0.78
N HIS A 42 -5.11 -8.87 -1.78
CA HIS A 42 -6.04 -9.87 -2.30
C HIS A 42 -5.45 -11.27 -2.43
N ARG A 43 -6.25 -12.30 -2.16
CA ARG A 43 -5.99 -13.71 -2.50
C ARG A 43 -7.00 -14.18 -3.54
N GLY A 44 -6.62 -14.12 -4.81
CA GLY A 44 -7.60 -14.26 -5.89
C GLY A 44 -8.62 -13.11 -5.82
N ILE A 45 -9.91 -13.41 -5.99
CA ILE A 45 -10.97 -12.38 -6.01
C ILE A 45 -11.36 -11.92 -4.59
N ARG A 46 -10.82 -12.55 -3.53
CA ARG A 46 -11.15 -12.20 -2.14
C ARG A 46 -10.05 -11.35 -1.52
N SER A 47 -10.41 -10.56 -0.51
CA SER A 47 -9.43 -9.86 0.32
C SER A 47 -8.52 -10.85 1.06
N ASN A 48 -7.24 -10.49 1.21
CA ASN A 48 -6.29 -11.23 2.01
C ASN A 48 -6.63 -11.01 3.52
N PRO A 49 -6.95 -12.07 4.29
CA PRO A 49 -7.29 -11.92 5.70
C PRO A 49 -6.12 -11.36 6.54
N GLU A 50 -4.89 -11.74 6.21
CA GLU A 50 -3.68 -11.25 6.88
C GLU A 50 -3.49 -9.74 6.66
N TRP A 51 -3.76 -9.26 5.44
CA TRP A 51 -3.80 -7.83 5.15
C TRP A 51 -4.85 -7.11 5.99
N LYS A 52 -6.05 -7.69 6.13
CA LYS A 52 -7.14 -7.06 6.88
C LYS A 52 -6.75 -6.87 8.35
N ASP A 53 -6.18 -7.89 8.97
CA ASP A 53 -5.76 -7.83 10.36
C ASP A 53 -4.62 -6.80 10.52
N LEU A 54 -3.63 -6.81 9.63
CA LEU A 54 -2.52 -5.86 9.64
C LEU A 54 -2.96 -4.42 9.39
N ALA A 55 -3.89 -4.17 8.46
CA ALA A 55 -4.42 -2.85 8.18
C ALA A 55 -5.07 -2.23 9.43
N CYS A 56 -5.72 -3.04 10.27
CA CYS A 56 -6.25 -2.59 11.56
C CYS A 56 -5.16 -2.24 12.58
N THR A 57 -3.95 -2.79 12.45
CA THR A 57 -2.83 -2.50 13.37
C THR A 57 -2.03 -1.25 13.02
N LEU A 58 -2.29 -0.62 11.87
CA LEU A 58 -1.54 0.55 11.40
C LEU A 58 -1.71 1.79 12.29
N GLY A 59 -2.73 1.84 13.15
CA GLY A 59 -2.99 2.98 14.05
C GLY A 59 -3.43 4.27 13.35
N VAL A 60 -3.40 4.31 12.02
CA VAL A 60 -3.91 5.37 11.14
C VAL A 60 -4.65 4.72 9.97
N PRO A 61 -5.63 5.40 9.35
CA PRO A 61 -6.33 4.86 8.19
C PRO A 61 -5.40 4.62 7.00
N ILE A 62 -5.72 3.61 6.19
CA ILE A 62 -5.14 3.39 4.88
C ILE A 62 -6.26 3.25 3.84
N ASP A 63 -6.31 4.20 2.91
CA ASP A 63 -7.25 4.17 1.79
C ASP A 63 -6.58 3.54 0.57
N LEU A 64 -7.25 2.56 -0.04
CA LEU A 64 -6.74 1.85 -1.21
C LEU A 64 -7.55 2.23 -2.44
N VAL A 65 -6.90 2.76 -3.46
CA VAL A 65 -7.53 3.30 -4.66
C VAL A 65 -6.87 2.79 -5.93
N HIS A 66 -7.65 2.72 -7.01
CA HIS A 66 -7.11 2.52 -8.35
C HIS A 66 -6.56 3.83 -8.94
N ARG A 67 -5.78 3.72 -10.03
CA ARG A 67 -5.16 4.87 -10.70
C ARG A 67 -6.15 5.95 -11.10
N ASN A 68 -7.34 5.56 -11.54
CA ASN A 68 -8.43 6.45 -11.96
C ASN A 68 -9.35 6.90 -10.82
N GLU A 69 -9.15 6.41 -9.60
CA GLU A 69 -9.95 6.73 -8.42
C GLU A 69 -9.20 7.68 -7.46
N ARG A 70 -7.91 7.90 -7.70
CA ARG A 70 -7.07 8.80 -6.89
C ARG A 70 -7.50 10.26 -7.05
N SER A 71 -7.29 11.06 -6.01
CA SER A 71 -7.49 12.50 -6.08
C SER A 71 -6.45 13.16 -6.99
N ILE A 72 -6.71 14.41 -7.42
CA ILE A 72 -5.80 15.17 -8.28
C ILE A 72 -4.44 15.40 -7.59
N GLU A 73 -4.45 15.57 -6.27
CA GLU A 73 -3.25 15.77 -5.44
C GLU A 73 -2.39 14.50 -5.43
N ILE A 74 -3.01 13.34 -5.14
CA ILE A 74 -2.33 12.04 -5.15
C ILE A 74 -1.85 11.70 -6.57
N GLU A 75 -2.62 12.06 -7.60
CA GLU A 75 -2.23 11.91 -8.99
C GLU A 75 -0.96 12.66 -9.34
N ARG A 76 -0.87 13.93 -8.96
CA ARG A 76 0.30 14.77 -9.22
C ARG A 76 1.55 14.24 -8.51
N LEU A 77 1.39 13.67 -7.31
CA LEU A 77 2.50 13.10 -6.55
C LEU A 77 2.98 11.77 -7.12
N THR A 78 2.04 10.89 -7.48
CA THR A 78 2.38 9.52 -7.88
C THR A 78 2.64 9.39 -9.38
N GLY A 79 2.06 10.23 -10.25
CA GLY A 79 2.30 10.16 -11.69
C GLY A 79 2.07 8.75 -12.25
N ASP A 80 3.08 8.20 -12.92
CA ASP A 80 3.11 6.80 -13.39
C ASP A 80 3.85 5.84 -12.44
N LEU A 81 4.30 6.33 -11.28
CA LEU A 81 4.95 5.53 -10.23
C LEU A 81 3.89 4.71 -9.48
N THR A 82 3.32 3.69 -10.13
CA THR A 82 2.34 2.78 -9.53
C THR A 82 2.77 1.32 -9.67
N PRO A 83 2.63 0.47 -8.63
CA PRO A 83 1.94 0.76 -7.38
C PRO A 83 2.74 1.71 -6.48
N ALA A 84 2.04 2.48 -5.65
CA ALA A 84 2.65 3.45 -4.75
C ALA A 84 1.93 3.48 -3.40
N VAL A 85 2.63 3.99 -2.39
CA VAL A 85 2.05 4.40 -1.11
C VAL A 85 2.43 5.84 -0.84
N VAL A 86 1.42 6.64 -0.51
CA VAL A 86 1.57 8.04 -0.07
C VAL A 86 1.28 8.10 1.42
N ALA A 87 2.18 8.70 2.19
CA ALA A 87 1.93 9.08 3.57
C ALA A 87 1.31 10.47 3.61
N GLN A 88 0.19 10.59 4.29
CA GLN A 88 -0.48 11.86 4.55
C GLN A 88 -0.06 12.34 5.93
N THR A 89 0.41 13.58 6.03
CA THR A 89 0.95 14.14 7.27
C THR A 89 0.34 15.51 7.56
N THR A 90 0.63 16.05 8.75
CA THR A 90 0.20 17.42 9.09
C THR A 90 0.84 18.50 8.21
N ASP A 91 2.00 18.21 7.61
CA ASP A 91 2.76 19.19 6.80
C ASP A 91 2.67 18.93 5.29
N GLY A 92 2.00 17.85 4.86
CA GLY A 92 1.77 17.52 3.45
C GLY A 92 1.78 16.03 3.12
N ASP A 93 1.71 15.71 1.83
CA ASP A 93 1.65 14.35 1.34
C ASP A 93 2.98 13.94 0.70
N TYR A 94 3.46 12.74 1.01
CA TYR A 94 4.77 12.24 0.60
C TYR A 94 4.67 10.86 -0.02
N VAL A 95 5.21 10.65 -1.22
CA VAL A 95 5.39 9.30 -1.76
C VAL A 95 6.46 8.58 -0.93
N VAL A 96 6.04 7.56 -0.18
CA VAL A 96 6.92 6.78 0.71
C VAL A 96 7.33 5.46 0.07
N MET A 97 6.49 4.88 -0.80
CA MET A 97 6.85 3.70 -1.58
C MET A 97 6.48 3.87 -3.05
N GLY A 98 7.36 3.43 -3.94
CA GLY A 98 7.17 3.27 -5.38
C GLY A 98 7.30 1.81 -5.82
N PRO A 99 7.20 1.52 -7.14
CA PRO A 99 7.18 0.17 -7.68
C PRO A 99 8.35 -0.72 -7.21
N GLU A 100 9.54 -0.14 -7.11
CA GLU A 100 10.77 -0.82 -6.69
C GLU A 100 10.73 -1.30 -5.24
N ASP A 101 10.06 -0.58 -4.34
CA ASP A 101 9.96 -0.91 -2.91
C ASP A 101 9.13 -2.17 -2.66
N PHE A 102 8.29 -2.56 -3.62
CA PHE A 102 7.51 -3.79 -3.55
C PHE A 102 8.32 -5.03 -3.97
N THR A 103 9.54 -4.85 -4.47
CA THR A 103 10.42 -5.96 -4.88
C THR A 103 10.79 -6.78 -3.65
N GLY A 104 10.26 -8.01 -3.56
CA GLY A 104 10.50 -8.92 -2.43
C GLY A 104 9.41 -8.94 -1.35
N ALA A 105 8.38 -8.09 -1.45
CA ALA A 105 7.20 -8.09 -0.58
C ALA A 105 5.93 -8.63 -1.28
N SER A 106 6.07 -9.22 -2.47
CA SER A 106 4.94 -9.65 -3.30
C SER A 106 4.09 -10.70 -2.58
N GLY A 107 2.87 -10.31 -2.18
CA GLY A 107 1.93 -11.18 -1.49
C GLY A 107 2.18 -11.37 0.01
N ASP A 108 3.16 -10.68 0.58
CA ASP A 108 3.49 -10.73 2.01
C ASP A 108 3.15 -9.39 2.68
N ALA A 109 2.05 -9.40 3.44
CA ALA A 109 1.54 -8.21 4.09
C ALA A 109 2.43 -7.75 5.27
N VAL A 110 3.11 -8.68 5.96
CA VAL A 110 4.04 -8.34 7.05
C VAL A 110 5.30 -7.68 6.48
N ALA A 111 5.86 -8.25 5.40
CA ALA A 111 6.99 -7.66 4.69
C ALA A 111 6.64 -6.27 4.16
N PHE A 112 5.43 -6.08 3.60
CA PHE A 112 4.94 -4.77 3.18
C PHE A 112 4.96 -3.74 4.32
N VAL A 113 4.37 -4.07 5.48
CA VAL A 113 4.32 -3.13 6.62
C VAL A 113 5.72 -2.80 7.14
N ARG A 114 6.65 -3.78 7.14
CA ARG A 114 8.06 -3.53 7.49
C ARG A 114 8.73 -2.56 6.53
N THR A 115 8.57 -2.76 5.21
CA THR A 115 9.14 -1.86 4.20
C THR A 115 8.53 -0.47 4.30
N LEU A 116 7.21 -0.36 4.46
CA LEU A 116 6.51 0.92 4.63
C LEU A 116 7.05 1.69 5.83
N ARG A 117 7.25 1.01 6.97
CA ARG A 117 7.81 1.63 8.17
C ARG A 117 9.23 2.13 7.95
N GLN A 118 10.09 1.32 7.34
CA GLN A 118 11.45 1.72 7.01
C GLN A 118 11.46 2.96 6.11
N ALA A 119 10.62 2.96 5.07
CA ALA A 119 10.55 4.08 4.13
C ALA A 119 10.03 5.38 4.77
N CYS A 120 9.18 5.29 5.80
CA CYS A 120 8.75 6.44 6.61
C CYS A 120 9.90 6.96 7.48
N MET A 121 10.64 6.06 8.13
CA MET A 121 11.80 6.42 8.96
C MET A 121 12.91 7.09 8.15
N ASP A 122 13.21 6.58 6.95
CA ASP A 122 14.22 7.15 6.05
C ASP A 122 13.89 8.58 5.57
N ARG A 123 12.64 9.02 5.77
CA ARG A 123 12.12 10.34 5.41
C ARG A 123 11.82 11.21 6.64
N ASP A 124 12.26 10.79 7.84
CA ASP A 124 11.99 11.48 9.11
C ASP A 124 10.49 11.70 9.39
N LEU A 125 9.62 10.83 8.87
CA LEU A 125 8.17 10.86 9.12
C LEU A 125 7.84 10.10 10.39
N VAL A 126 7.02 10.70 11.25
CA VAL A 126 6.64 10.09 12.54
C VAL A 126 5.32 9.36 12.37
N TRP A 127 5.34 8.03 12.45
CA TRP A 127 4.14 7.21 12.40
C TRP A 127 3.71 6.80 13.82
N PRO A 128 2.57 7.31 14.34
CA PRO A 128 2.11 7.03 15.70
C PRO A 128 1.60 5.59 15.94
N GLY A 129 1.54 4.75 14.89
CA GLY A 129 1.05 3.36 14.96
C GLY A 129 2.09 2.34 15.48
N ILE A 130 1.61 1.22 16.01
CA ILE A 130 2.36 0.23 16.81
C ILE A 130 3.68 -0.22 16.15
N ASP A 131 4.72 -0.35 16.97
CA ASP A 131 6.04 -0.83 16.62
C ASP A 131 5.99 -2.29 16.14
N VAL A 132 6.40 -2.54 14.90
CA VAL A 132 6.24 -3.83 14.16
C VAL A 132 7.07 -4.98 14.78
N ALA A 133 7.84 -4.68 15.84
CA ALA A 133 8.57 -5.67 16.63
C ALA A 133 7.68 -6.81 17.17
N GLU A 134 6.39 -6.57 17.45
CA GLU A 134 5.49 -7.58 18.02
C GLU A 134 4.82 -8.52 16.98
N LEU A 135 4.93 -8.24 15.68
CA LEU A 135 4.24 -9.06 14.64
C LEU A 135 5.00 -10.35 14.29
N GLY A 136 6.30 -10.44 14.64
CA GLY A 136 7.16 -11.59 14.32
C GLY A 136 7.28 -12.66 15.42
N GLU A 137 6.82 -12.38 16.64
CA GLU A 137 6.98 -13.27 17.79
C GLU A 137 5.79 -14.22 18.02
N SER A 138 4.63 -13.95 17.43
CA SER A 138 3.46 -14.86 17.44
C SER A 138 3.46 -15.90 16.29
N ALA A 139 4.46 -15.87 15.41
CA ALA A 139 4.53 -16.74 14.23
C ALA A 139 5.65 -17.82 14.32
N ARG A 140 6.27 -18.01 15.48
CA ARG A 140 7.27 -19.06 15.75
C ARG A 140 6.79 -20.07 16.77
#